data_AF-A0A348XIB2-F1
#
_entry.id   AF-A0A348XIB2-F1
#
_cell.length_a   1.000
_cell.length_b   1.000
_cell.length_c   1.000
_cell.angle_alpha   90.00
_cell.angle_beta   90.00
_cell.angle_gamma   90.00
#
_symmetry.space_group_name_H-M   'P 1'
#
loop_
_entity.id
_entity.type
_entity.pdbx_description
1 polymer ?
#
loop_
_entity_poly.entity_id
_entity_poly.type
_entity_poly.pdbx_seq_one_letter_code
_entity_poly.pdbx_strand_id
1 'polypeptide(L)'
;MQLPKEQTVWVCTRCGNCCRWPGQVRLTDADVTRAAGFLELAEQDFIDEHTELSPDRRGLSLRDGADGACEFFEEPNRCRIQEAKPAQCHGFPNQWRFDGFEKECPAIKLSMRLAPNREPHEESTCG
;
A
#
# COMPACT_ATOMS: atom_id res chain seq x y z
N MET A 1 31.38 -6.28 -16.83
CA MET A 1 31.39 -5.22 -15.79
C MET A 1 29.99 -4.65 -15.68
N GLN A 2 29.14 -5.25 -14.84
CA GLN A 2 27.76 -4.79 -14.70
C GLN A 2 27.77 -3.51 -13.84
N LEU A 3 27.39 -2.37 -14.42
CA LEU A 3 27.22 -1.14 -13.66
C LEU A 3 26.14 -1.37 -12.58
N PRO A 4 26.33 -0.85 -11.35
CA PRO A 4 25.36 -1.03 -10.28
C PRO A 4 24.04 -0.39 -10.70
N LYS A 5 22.95 -1.14 -10.57
CA LYS A 5 21.60 -0.65 -10.89
C LYS A 5 21.25 0.46 -9.90
N GLU A 6 21.01 1.66 -10.41
CA GLU A 6 20.48 2.77 -9.64
C GLU A 6 18.98 2.55 -9.45
N GLN A 7 18.55 2.48 -8.19
CA GLN A 7 17.14 2.29 -7.83
C GLN A 7 16.62 3.54 -7.12
N THR A 8 15.44 3.98 -7.53
CA THR A 8 14.71 5.03 -6.82
C THR A 8 13.87 4.41 -5.72
N VAL A 9 14.05 4.88 -4.49
CA VAL A 9 13.23 4.52 -3.33
C VAL A 9 12.56 5.78 -2.79
N TRP A 10 11.33 5.65 -2.33
CA TRP A 10 10.55 6.75 -1.77
C TRP A 10 10.36 6.56 -0.27
N VAL A 11 10.74 7.56 0.53
CA VAL A 11 10.52 7.52 1.98
C VAL A 11 9.20 8.20 2.31
N CYS A 12 8.27 7.41 2.83
CA CYS A 12 6.98 7.91 3.31
C CYS A 12 7.18 8.81 4.54
N THR A 13 6.67 10.04 4.46
CA THR A 13 6.72 11.04 5.54
C THR A 13 5.55 10.93 6.53
N ARG A 14 4.68 9.93 6.37
CA ARG A 14 3.46 9.71 7.20
C ARG A 14 2.53 10.92 7.24
N CYS A 15 2.45 11.65 6.13
CA CYS A 15 1.64 12.85 5.97
C CYS A 15 0.13 12.61 5.83
N GLY A 16 -0.36 11.36 5.80
CA GLY A 16 -1.79 11.03 5.68
C GLY A 16 -2.47 11.39 4.35
N ASN A 17 -1.81 12.18 3.50
CA ASN A 17 -2.30 12.63 2.20
C ASN A 17 -2.86 11.51 1.31
N CYS A 18 -2.24 10.33 1.28
CA CYS A 18 -2.74 9.19 0.48
C CYS A 18 -4.16 8.70 0.85
N CYS A 19 -4.70 9.13 1.99
CA CYS A 19 -6.06 8.82 2.41
C CYS A 19 -7.03 10.00 2.21
N ARG A 20 -6.58 11.17 1.74
CA ARG A 20 -7.37 12.42 1.71
C ARG A 20 -7.98 12.74 0.33
N TRP A 21 -7.73 11.92 -0.67
CA TRP A 21 -8.25 12.11 -2.02
C TRP A 21 -8.86 10.81 -2.54
N PRO A 22 -9.76 10.89 -3.54
CA PRO A 22 -10.43 9.72 -4.08
C PRO A 22 -9.42 8.68 -4.57
N GLY A 23 -9.59 7.44 -4.12
CA GLY A 23 -8.61 6.40 -4.31
C GLY A 23 -9.25 5.04 -4.42
N GLN A 24 -9.03 4.35 -5.56
CA GLN A 24 -9.49 2.97 -5.71
C GLN A 24 -8.55 2.02 -4.98
N VAL A 25 -8.74 1.88 -3.66
CA VAL A 25 -7.99 0.92 -2.86
C VAL A 25 -8.54 -0.48 -3.12
N ARG A 26 -7.91 -1.25 -4.01
CA ARG A 26 -8.32 -2.63 -4.30
C ARG A 26 -8.02 -3.54 -3.13
N LEU A 27 -8.99 -4.39 -2.82
CA LEU A 27 -8.91 -5.38 -1.76
C LEU A 27 -8.73 -6.77 -2.35
N THR A 28 -7.86 -7.55 -1.70
CA THR A 28 -7.84 -9.01 -1.82
C THR A 28 -8.73 -9.63 -0.75
N ASP A 29 -9.10 -10.90 -0.91
CA ASP A 29 -9.86 -11.65 0.11
C ASP A 29 -9.12 -11.63 1.47
N ALA A 30 -7.79 -11.73 1.44
CA ALA A 30 -6.97 -11.63 2.64
C ALA A 30 -7.00 -10.23 3.28
N ASP A 31 -7.18 -9.15 2.50
CA ASP A 31 -7.39 -7.81 3.06
C ASP A 31 -8.76 -7.71 3.75
N VAL A 32 -9.81 -8.27 3.13
CA VAL A 32 -11.16 -8.33 3.70
C VAL A 32 -11.15 -9.09 5.03
N THR A 33 -10.61 -10.31 5.07
CA THR A 33 -10.54 -11.11 6.30
C THR A 33 -9.81 -10.38 7.42
N ARG A 34 -8.68 -9.73 7.12
CA ARG A 34 -7.92 -8.98 8.14
C ARG A 34 -8.67 -7.75 8.65
N ALA A 35 -9.25 -6.97 7.74
CA ALA A 35 -9.96 -5.74 8.10
C ALA A 35 -11.26 -6.04 8.87
N ALA A 36 -12.05 -7.02 8.42
CA ALA A 36 -13.25 -7.48 9.10
C ALA A 36 -12.92 -8.01 10.50
N GLY A 37 -11.90 -8.87 10.62
CA GLY A 37 -11.45 -9.39 11.92
C GLY A 37 -10.97 -8.30 12.88
N PHE A 38 -10.28 -7.28 12.38
CA PHE A 38 -9.85 -6.13 13.20
C PHE A 38 -11.01 -5.26 13.67
N LEU A 39 -12.06 -5.13 12.86
CA LEU A 39 -13.27 -4.38 13.20
C LEU A 39 -14.29 -5.20 14.00
N GLU A 40 -13.99 -6.48 14.26
CA GLU A 40 -14.88 -7.44 14.92
C GLU A 40 -16.23 -7.62 14.17
N LEU A 41 -16.17 -7.56 12.84
CA LEU A 41 -17.30 -7.75 11.93
C LEU A 41 -17.22 -9.09 11.21
N ALA A 42 -18.36 -9.60 10.73
CA ALA A 42 -18.34 -10.66 9.74
C ALA A 42 -17.79 -10.11 8.40
N GLU A 43 -17.13 -10.97 7.61
CA GLU A 43 -16.58 -10.56 6.32
C GLU A 43 -17.65 -10.00 5.38
N GLN A 44 -18.86 -10.57 5.40
CA GLN A 44 -19.98 -10.10 4.58
C GLN A 44 -20.43 -8.69 4.99
N ASP A 45 -20.55 -8.43 6.29
CA ASP A 45 -20.90 -7.09 6.80
C ASP A 45 -19.83 -6.07 6.40
N PHE A 46 -18.54 -6.44 6.48
CA PHE A 46 -17.46 -5.58 6.01
C PHE A 46 -17.56 -5.29 4.51
N ILE A 47 -17.83 -6.31 3.69
CA ILE A 47 -17.99 -6.13 2.24
C ILE A 47 -19.15 -5.17 1.95
N ASP A 48 -20.29 -5.36 2.61
CA ASP A 48 -21.49 -4.57 2.33
C ASP A 48 -21.37 -3.11 2.81
N GLU A 49 -20.79 -2.90 3.99
CA GLU A 49 -20.69 -1.57 4.62
C GLU A 49 -19.48 -0.77 4.09
N HIS A 50 -18.31 -1.41 3.97
CA HIS A 50 -17.01 -0.75 3.79
C HIS A 50 -16.39 -0.95 2.40
N THR A 51 -17.08 -1.60 1.48
CA THR A 51 -16.55 -1.81 0.13
C THR A 51 -17.53 -1.43 -0.97
N GLU A 52 -16.97 -1.20 -2.15
CA GLU A 52 -17.73 -0.99 -3.37
C GLU A 52 -17.12 -1.76 -4.54
N LEU A 53 -17.92 -2.00 -5.58
CA LEU A 53 -17.43 -2.66 -6.78
C LEU A 53 -16.44 -1.73 -7.51
N SER A 54 -15.23 -2.22 -7.76
CA SER A 54 -14.25 -1.47 -8.54
C SER A 54 -14.81 -1.07 -9.92
N PRO A 55 -14.41 0.09 -10.49
CA PRO A 55 -14.89 0.58 -11.78
C PRO A 55 -14.73 -0.38 -12.95
N ASP A 56 -13.70 -1.23 -12.95
CA ASP A 56 -13.51 -2.28 -13.96
C ASP A 56 -14.28 -3.57 -13.66
N ARG A 57 -15.00 -3.60 -12.54
CA ARG A 57 -15.85 -4.69 -12.05
C ARG A 57 -15.11 -6.01 -11.83
N ARG A 58 -13.81 -5.94 -11.54
CA ARG A 58 -12.96 -7.14 -11.34
C ARG A 58 -12.69 -7.48 -9.88
N GLY A 59 -13.27 -6.73 -8.95
CA GLY A 59 -13.10 -6.94 -7.52
C GLY A 59 -13.67 -5.79 -6.70
N LEU A 60 -13.36 -5.81 -5.41
CA LEU A 60 -13.82 -4.80 -4.46
C LEU A 60 -12.75 -3.73 -4.23
N SER A 61 -13.22 -2.52 -3.97
CA SER A 61 -12.42 -1.41 -3.48
C SER A 61 -12.98 -0.90 -2.16
N LEU A 62 -12.13 -0.33 -1.31
CA LEU A 62 -12.63 0.41 -0.14
C LEU A 62 -13.52 1.55 -0.58
N ARG A 63 -14.53 1.86 0.24
CA ARG A 63 -15.41 2.99 0.02
C ARG A 63 -14.70 4.29 0.38
N ASP A 64 -14.87 5.29 -0.47
CA ASP A 64 -14.51 6.67 -0.16
C ASP A 64 -15.66 7.37 0.61
N GLY A 65 -15.32 8.22 1.56
CA GLY A 65 -16.22 9.13 2.26
C GLY A 65 -16.77 10.24 1.34
N ALA A 66 -17.72 11.02 1.85
CA ALA A 66 -18.43 12.04 1.06
C ALA A 66 -17.52 13.17 0.54
N ASP A 67 -16.39 13.41 1.19
CA ASP A 67 -15.36 14.37 0.80
C ASP A 67 -14.29 13.75 -0.14
N GLY A 68 -14.42 12.47 -0.47
CA GLY A 68 -13.46 11.72 -1.26
C GLY A 68 -12.26 11.21 -0.46
N ALA A 69 -12.21 11.43 0.85
CA ALA A 69 -11.21 10.79 1.70
C ALA A 69 -11.57 9.31 1.92
N CYS A 70 -10.60 8.46 2.22
CA CYS A 70 -10.86 7.09 2.63
C CYS A 70 -11.75 7.08 3.88
N GLU A 71 -12.77 6.21 3.93
CA GLU A 71 -13.68 6.14 5.08
C GLU A 71 -12.98 5.85 6.43
N PHE A 72 -11.81 5.20 6.38
CA PHE A 72 -11.01 4.85 7.55
C PHE A 72 -10.00 5.94 7.93
N PHE A 73 -10.05 7.11 7.29
CA PHE A 73 -9.19 8.23 7.62
C PHE A 73 -9.70 8.98 8.87
N GLU A 74 -8.77 9.28 9.77
CA GLU A 74 -9.03 10.07 10.97
C GLU A 74 -8.03 11.24 11.03
N GLU A 75 -8.55 12.44 11.32
CA GLU A 75 -7.72 13.62 11.52
C GLU A 75 -6.80 13.45 12.76
N PRO A 76 -5.56 13.96 12.74
CA PRO A 76 -4.98 14.72 11.64
C PRO A 76 -4.35 13.85 10.55
N ASN A 77 -3.90 12.62 10.80
CA ASN A 77 -3.19 11.78 9.80
C ASN A 77 -3.19 10.28 10.20
N ARG A 78 -4.31 9.79 10.74
CA ARG A 78 -4.42 8.44 11.28
C ARG A 78 -5.29 7.57 10.38
N CYS A 79 -4.94 6.30 10.27
CA CYS A 79 -5.81 5.28 9.69
C CYS A 79 -6.43 4.47 10.83
N ARG A 80 -7.75 4.38 10.87
CA ARG A 80 -8.48 3.62 11.90
C ARG A 80 -8.12 2.14 11.89
N ILE A 81 -7.89 1.57 10.71
CA ILE A 81 -7.50 0.16 10.50
C ILE A 81 -5.99 -0.01 10.22
N GLN A 82 -5.14 0.82 10.84
CA GLN A 82 -3.69 0.83 10.56
C GLN A 82 -3.02 -0.55 10.67
N GLU A 83 -3.45 -1.40 11.62
CA GLU A 83 -2.91 -2.75 11.83
C GLU A 83 -3.43 -3.78 10.81
N ALA A 84 -4.63 -3.54 10.26
CA ALA A 84 -5.27 -4.38 9.26
C ALA A 84 -5.26 -3.74 7.86
N LYS A 85 -4.36 -2.79 7.65
CA LYS A 85 -4.33 -1.96 6.44
C LYS A 85 -4.18 -2.84 5.19
N PRO A 86 -4.86 -2.51 4.08
CA PRO A 86 -4.76 -3.28 2.85
C PRO A 86 -3.34 -3.29 2.27
N ALA A 87 -2.99 -4.36 1.56
CA ALA A 87 -1.67 -4.53 0.95
C ALA A 87 -1.29 -3.35 0.04
N GLN A 88 -2.24 -2.84 -0.75
CA GLN A 88 -2.00 -1.70 -1.64
C GLN A 88 -1.62 -0.43 -0.87
N CYS A 89 -2.30 -0.16 0.25
CA CYS A 89 -2.00 1.00 1.10
C CYS A 89 -0.69 0.84 1.88
N HIS A 90 -0.26 -0.39 2.18
CA HIS A 90 1.06 -0.68 2.74
C HIS A 90 2.18 -0.53 1.72
N GLY A 91 1.92 -0.92 0.47
CA GLY A 91 2.88 -0.87 -0.62
C GLY A 91 3.17 0.53 -1.14
N PHE A 92 2.29 1.50 -0.92
CA PHE A 92 2.47 2.86 -1.41
C PHE A 92 3.61 3.62 -0.70
N PRO A 93 4.48 4.36 -1.42
CA PRO A 93 4.55 4.56 -2.88
C PRO A 93 5.59 3.68 -3.62
N ASN A 94 6.15 2.66 -2.96
CA ASN A 94 7.27 1.87 -3.49
C ASN A 94 6.85 0.62 -4.27
N GLN A 95 5.90 -0.15 -3.75
CA GLN A 95 5.38 -1.37 -4.40
C GLN A 95 4.22 -1.05 -5.34
N TRP A 96 3.45 -0.01 -5.01
CA TRP A 96 2.34 0.47 -5.83
C TRP A 96 2.27 1.99 -5.78
N ARG A 97 1.95 2.61 -6.92
CA ARG A 97 1.69 4.04 -7.07
C ARG A 97 0.96 4.30 -8.39
N PHE A 98 0.31 5.46 -8.48
CA PHE A 98 -0.25 5.96 -9.73
C PHE A 98 0.66 7.04 -10.33
N ASP A 99 0.49 7.32 -11.62
CA ASP A 99 1.27 8.34 -12.31
C ASP A 99 0.96 9.74 -11.77
N GLY A 100 2.00 10.49 -11.41
CA GLY A 100 1.85 11.85 -10.88
C GLY A 100 1.55 11.94 -9.39
N PHE A 101 1.60 10.83 -8.64
CA PHE A 101 1.42 10.84 -7.16
C PHE A 101 2.35 11.81 -6.42
N GLU A 102 3.50 12.17 -7.01
CA GLU A 102 4.48 13.12 -6.47
C GLU A 102 3.89 14.52 -6.22
N LYS A 103 2.80 14.88 -6.92
CA LYS A 103 2.09 16.15 -6.70
C LYS A 103 1.30 16.16 -5.39
N GLU A 104 0.88 14.98 -4.97
CA GLU A 104 -0.07 14.77 -3.89
C GLU A 104 0.64 14.26 -2.62
N CYS A 105 1.68 13.43 -2.80
CA CYS A 105 2.46 12.84 -1.72
C CYS A 105 3.86 13.48 -1.59
N PRO A 106 4.18 14.11 -0.44
CA PRO A 106 5.50 14.68 -0.16
C PRO A 106 6.57 13.62 0.21
N ALA A 107 6.50 12.42 -0.39
CA ALA A 107 7.50 11.38 -0.14
C ALA A 107 8.88 11.82 -0.62
N ILE A 108 9.92 11.51 0.15
CA ILE A 108 11.29 11.92 -0.19
C ILE A 108 11.87 10.91 -1.17
N LYS A 109 12.31 11.39 -2.35
CA LYS A 109 13.00 10.59 -3.35
C LYS A 109 14.45 10.34 -2.94
N LEU A 110 14.83 9.07 -2.83
CA LEU A 110 16.21 8.64 -2.61
C LEU A 110 16.70 7.83 -3.81
N SER A 111 17.89 8.16 -4.31
CA SER A 111 18.63 7.33 -5.25
C SER A 111 19.58 6.41 -4.49
N MET A 112 19.35 5.11 -4.58
CA MET A 112 20.21 4.10 -3.97
C MET A 112 20.97 3.35 -5.07
N ARG A 113 22.29 3.29 -4.94
CA ARG A 113 23.13 2.46 -5.78
C ARG A 113 23.19 1.06 -5.16
N LEU A 114 22.51 0.08 -5.76
CA LEU A 114 22.55 -1.30 -5.25
C LEU A 114 23.96 -1.86 -5.42
N ALA A 115 24.52 -2.41 -4.34
CA ALA A 115 25.69 -3.25 -4.43
C ALA A 115 25.34 -4.49 -5.27
N PRO A 116 26.26 -4.99 -6.12
CA PRO A 116 26.01 -6.21 -6.87
C PRO A 116 25.73 -7.38 -5.91
N ASN A 117 24.72 -8.19 -6.21
CA ASN A 117 24.41 -9.41 -5.45
C ASN A 117 25.69 -10.23 -5.29
N ARG A 118 26.05 -10.56 -4.05
CA ARG A 118 27.08 -11.55 -3.79
C ARG A 118 26.46 -12.90 -4.12
N GLU A 119 26.91 -13.53 -5.20
CA GLU A 119 26.52 -14.89 -5.53
C GLU A 119 26.84 -15.80 -4.31
N PRO A 120 25.97 -16.75 -3.95
CA PRO A 120 26.28 -17.69 -2.89
C PRO A 120 27.56 -18.43 -3.30
N HIS A 121 28.62 -18.26 -2.52
CA HIS A 121 29.83 -19.06 -2.66
C HIS A 121 29.44 -20.51 -2.37
N GLU A 122 29.45 -21.32 -3.42
CA GLU A 122 29.35 -22.77 -3.39
C GLU A 122 30.37 -23.28 -2.35
N GLU A 123 29.86 -23.95 -1.31
CA GLU A 123 30.66 -24.53 -0.24
C GLU A 123 31.68 -25.49 -0.85
N SER A 124 32.92 -25.03 -0.91
CA SER A 124 34.08 -25.83 -1.27
C SER A 124 34.20 -26.96 -0.26
N THR A 125 33.77 -28.15 -0.66
CA THR A 125 33.98 -29.40 0.07
C THR A 125 35.48 -29.58 0.26
N CYS A 126 35.98 -29.51 1.50
CA CYS A 126 37.31 -29.97 1.84
C CYS A 126 37.17 -31.21 2.72
N GLY A 127 37.70 -32.32 2.21
CA GLY A 127 37.71 -33.63 2.85
C GLY A 127 38.77 -33.78 3.94
#